data_AF-A0A1Y4NB51-F1
#
_entry.id   AF-A0A1Y4NB51-F1
#
_cell.length_a   1.000
_cell.length_b   1.000
_cell.length_c   1.000
_cell.angle_alpha   90.00
_cell.angle_beta   90.00
_cell.angle_gamma   90.00
#
_symmetry.space_group_name_H-M   'P 1'
#
loop_
_entity.id
_entity.type
_entity.pdbx_description
1 polymer ?
#
loop_
_entity_poly.entity_id
_entity_poly.type
_entity_poly.pdbx_seq_one_letter_code
_entity_poly.pdbx_strand_id
1 'polypeptide(L)'
;MMLFENNYYRTSDYLLDIEFLFVDLGTLTGWRIYILSDIDYKQFSASRSDSITTIHRLTESNSDMLRKINAFQRNKGRAASDSAPVHYICWKYKIDSLERAREIAKTWSEITAYYIRNGGSFKSIQPKLKRKGIIRL
;
A
#
# COMPACT_ATOMS: atom_id res chain seq x y z
N MET A 1 3.66 -22.89 4.36
CA MET A 1 3.04 -22.07 5.41
C MET A 1 3.01 -20.63 4.92
N MET A 2 1.86 -19.95 5.00
CA MET A 2 1.74 -18.54 4.59
C MET A 2 2.32 -17.67 5.70
N LEU A 3 3.26 -16.77 5.37
CA LEU A 3 3.87 -15.84 6.33
C LEU A 3 3.15 -14.50 6.27
N PHE A 4 2.86 -13.96 7.44
CA PHE A 4 2.27 -12.64 7.63
C PHE A 4 3.26 -11.78 8.40
N GLU A 5 3.58 -10.62 7.84
CA GLU A 5 4.34 -9.59 8.54
C GLU A 5 3.51 -8.32 8.54
N ASN A 6 3.38 -7.67 9.69
CA ASN A 6 2.69 -6.40 9.81
C ASN A 6 3.70 -5.31 10.18
N ASN A 7 3.62 -4.16 9.49
CA ASN A 7 4.52 -3.05 9.76
C ASN A 7 3.85 -1.71 9.45
N TYR A 8 4.38 -0.64 10.04
CA TYR A 8 3.98 0.73 9.79
C TYR A 8 5.07 1.44 8.99
N TYR A 9 4.67 2.38 8.15
CA TYR A 9 5.56 3.31 7.50
C TYR A 9 5.02 4.73 7.65
N ARG A 10 5.83 5.58 8.27
CA ARG A 10 5.57 7.01 8.33
C ARG A 10 6.33 7.73 7.22
N THR A 11 5.63 8.53 6.43
CA THR A 11 6.27 9.27 5.34
C THR A 11 7.22 10.33 5.86
N SER A 12 8.25 10.63 5.07
CA SER A 12 9.32 11.57 5.42
C SER A 12 8.83 12.98 5.75
N ASP A 13 7.67 13.36 5.23
CA ASP A 13 6.99 14.63 5.47
C ASP A 13 5.93 14.56 6.58
N TYR A 14 5.89 13.45 7.33
CA TYR A 14 4.96 13.15 8.42
C TYR A 14 3.48 13.21 8.05
N LEU A 15 3.15 13.25 6.75
CA LEU A 15 1.76 13.38 6.31
C LEU A 15 0.95 12.10 6.53
N LEU A 16 1.56 10.95 6.24
CA LEU A 16 0.90 9.66 6.32
C LEU A 16 1.63 8.74 7.30
N ASP A 17 0.84 7.99 8.06
CA ASP A 17 1.28 6.83 8.82
C ASP A 17 0.46 5.62 8.35
N ILE A 18 1.07 4.79 7.52
CA ILE A 18 0.37 3.73 6.80
C ILE A 18 0.76 2.38 7.38
N GLU A 19 -0.24 1.63 7.78
CA GLU A 19 -0.06 0.25 8.17
C GLU A 19 -0.21 -0.69 6.97
N PHE A 20 0.69 -1.66 6.93
CA PHE A 20 0.71 -2.69 5.90
C PHE A 20 0.62 -4.08 6.51
N LEU A 21 0.06 -5.00 5.73
CA LEU A 21 0.19 -6.44 5.93
C LEU A 21 0.88 -7.04 4.72
N PHE A 22 2.08 -7.56 4.92
CA PHE A 22 2.86 -8.27 3.92
C PHE A 22 2.52 -9.76 4.02
N VAL A 23 2.09 -10.35 2.92
CA VAL A 23 1.69 -11.76 2.88
C VAL A 23 2.53 -12.49 1.84
N ASP A 24 3.22 -13.55 2.25
CA ASP A 24 3.91 -14.46 1.35
C ASP A 24 2.92 -15.45 0.72
N LEU A 25 2.65 -15.29 -0.57
CA LEU A 25 1.76 -16.15 -1.35
C LEU A 25 2.51 -17.33 -2.01
N GLY A 26 3.75 -17.58 -1.58
CA GLY A 26 4.58 -18.69 -2.04
C GLY A 26 5.46 -18.34 -3.23
N THR A 27 6.32 -19.29 -3.61
CA THR A 27 7.42 -19.06 -4.56
C THR A 27 6.98 -18.68 -5.96
N LEU A 28 5.76 -19.02 -6.40
CA LEU A 28 5.27 -18.67 -7.74
C LEU A 28 4.73 -17.23 -7.78
N THR A 29 4.05 -16.79 -6.71
CA THR A 29 3.35 -15.50 -6.67
C THR A 29 4.20 -14.41 -6.01
N GLY A 30 4.97 -14.77 -4.99
CA GLY A 30 5.75 -13.86 -4.16
C GLY A 30 4.91 -13.15 -3.10
N TRP A 31 5.44 -12.03 -2.62
CA TRP A 31 4.83 -11.21 -1.59
C TRP A 31 3.73 -10.30 -2.15
N ARG A 32 2.65 -10.12 -1.38
CA ARG A 32 1.63 -9.10 -1.61
C ARG A 32 1.62 -8.11 -0.44
N ILE A 33 1.40 -6.83 -0.75
CA ILE A 33 1.47 -5.73 0.20
C ILE A 33 0.08 -5.13 0.35
N TYR A 34 -0.67 -5.56 1.37
CA TYR A 34 -1.99 -5.01 1.67
C TYR A 34 -1.87 -3.72 2.47
N ILE A 35 -2.73 -2.76 2.14
CA ILE A 35 -2.83 -1.46 2.80
C ILE A 35 -3.96 -1.56 3.82
N LEU A 36 -3.64 -1.41 5.11
CA LEU A 36 -4.61 -1.53 6.20
C LEU A 36 -5.11 -0.18 6.71
N SER A 37 -4.46 0.93 6.33
CA SER A 37 -4.92 2.28 6.64
C SER A 37 -5.86 2.81 5.55
N ASP A 38 -6.93 3.48 5.98
CA ASP A 38 -7.69 4.34 5.08
C ASP A 38 -6.89 5.61 4.76
N ILE A 39 -6.91 6.01 3.49
CA ILE A 39 -6.12 7.15 3.01
C ILE A 39 -7.08 8.13 2.35
N ASP A 40 -7.15 9.34 2.90
CA ASP A 40 -7.89 10.44 2.30
C ASP A 40 -7.06 11.09 1.18
N TYR A 41 -7.23 10.60 -0.05
CA TYR A 41 -6.52 11.14 -1.21
C TYR A 41 -6.91 12.59 -1.53
N LYS A 42 -8.06 13.06 -1.04
CA LYS A 42 -8.64 14.36 -1.35
C LYS A 42 -8.39 15.40 -0.25
N GLN A 43 -7.63 15.04 0.78
CA GLN A 43 -7.33 15.88 1.96
C GLN A 43 -6.99 17.34 1.64
N PHE A 44 -6.19 17.60 0.60
CA PHE A 44 -5.81 18.97 0.20
C PHE A 44 -6.53 19.48 -1.05
N SER A 45 -7.24 18.61 -1.79
CA SER A 45 -7.97 19.02 -2.98
C SER A 45 -8.99 17.96 -3.40
N ALA A 46 -10.25 18.36 -3.55
CA ALA A 46 -11.33 17.52 -4.07
C ALA A 46 -11.07 16.99 -5.50
N SER A 47 -10.17 17.63 -6.25
CA SER A 47 -9.78 17.21 -7.60
C SER A 47 -8.88 15.97 -7.63
N ARG A 48 -8.35 15.53 -6.48
CA ARG A 48 -7.49 14.33 -6.43
C ARG A 48 -8.32 13.09 -6.73
N SER A 49 -7.82 12.29 -7.65
CA SER A 49 -8.35 10.96 -7.92
C SER A 49 -8.02 10.02 -6.76
N ASP A 50 -9.03 9.28 -6.33
CA ASP A 50 -9.01 8.11 -5.46
C ASP A 50 -9.18 6.80 -6.27
N SER A 51 -9.21 6.90 -7.61
CA SER A 51 -9.30 5.75 -8.51
C SER A 51 -8.09 4.83 -8.31
N ILE A 52 -8.39 3.55 -8.12
CA ILE A 52 -7.40 2.51 -7.82
C ILE A 52 -6.27 2.45 -8.87
N THR A 53 -6.57 2.70 -10.15
CA THR A 53 -5.56 2.65 -11.22
C THR A 53 -4.63 3.86 -11.19
N THR A 54 -5.13 5.04 -10.85
CA THR A 54 -4.34 6.28 -10.79
C THR A 54 -3.32 6.26 -9.65
N ILE A 55 -3.70 5.68 -8.52
CA ILE A 55 -2.90 5.64 -7.27
C ILE A 55 -2.20 4.29 -7.05
N HIS A 56 -2.16 3.44 -8.09
CA HIS A 56 -1.48 2.16 -8.07
C HIS A 56 -1.93 1.23 -6.94
N ARG A 57 -3.26 1.12 -6.74
CA ARG A 57 -3.90 0.12 -5.88
C ARG A 57 -4.68 -0.89 -6.72
N LEU A 58 -4.90 -2.07 -6.16
CA LEU A 58 -5.87 -3.05 -6.66
C LEU A 58 -6.75 -3.50 -5.50
N THR A 59 -7.98 -3.88 -5.81
CA THR A 59 -8.91 -4.48 -4.84
C THR A 59 -8.69 -5.99 -4.83
N GLU A 60 -8.58 -6.58 -3.64
CA GLU A 60 -8.54 -8.02 -3.47
C GLU A 60 -9.91 -8.63 -3.78
N SER A 61 -9.93 -9.59 -4.69
CA SER A 61 -11.15 -10.30 -5.08
C SER A 61 -11.14 -11.77 -4.64
N ASN A 62 -10.02 -12.27 -4.12
CA ASN A 62 -9.92 -13.64 -3.62
C ASN A 62 -10.58 -13.75 -2.25
N SER A 63 -11.67 -14.51 -2.17
CA SER A 63 -12.48 -14.67 -0.95
C SER A 63 -11.72 -15.30 0.22
N ASP A 64 -10.81 -16.23 -0.03
CA ASP A 64 -9.99 -16.83 1.04
C ASP A 64 -8.98 -15.82 1.61
N MET A 65 -8.38 -14.99 0.75
CA MET A 65 -7.49 -13.91 1.18
C MET A 65 -8.25 -12.85 1.98
N LEU A 66 -9.43 -12.42 1.52
CA LEU A 66 -10.30 -11.50 2.24
C LEU A 66 -10.62 -12.05 3.64
N ARG A 67 -11.02 -13.32 3.74
CA ARG A 67 -11.31 -13.99 5.02
C ARG A 67 -10.11 -13.95 5.97
N LYS A 68 -8.90 -14.25 5.47
CA LYS A 68 -7.66 -14.26 6.26
C LYS A 68 -7.30 -12.86 6.76
N ILE A 69 -7.43 -11.84 5.92
CA ILE A 69 -7.11 -10.45 6.28
C ILE A 69 -8.12 -9.93 7.29
N ASN A 70 -9.41 -10.20 7.11
CA ASN A 70 -10.45 -9.79 8.07
C ASN A 70 -10.24 -10.49 9.42
N ALA A 71 -9.84 -11.77 9.42
CA ALA A 71 -9.46 -12.46 10.66
C ALA A 71 -8.26 -11.80 11.36
N PHE A 72 -7.22 -11.42 10.61
CA PHE A 72 -6.08 -10.67 11.15
C PHE A 72 -6.51 -9.33 11.77
N GLN A 73 -7.36 -8.56 11.08
CA GLN A 73 -7.86 -7.28 11.58
C GLN A 73 -8.74 -7.44 12.85
N ARG A 74 -9.61 -8.46 12.90
CA ARG A 74 -10.41 -8.78 14.11
C ARG A 74 -9.52 -9.14 15.30
N ASN A 75 -8.46 -9.92 15.08
CA ASN A 75 -7.51 -10.27 16.14
C ASN A 75 -6.74 -9.04 16.68
N LYS A 76 -6.63 -7.98 15.87
CA LYS A 76 -6.11 -6.67 16.30
C LYS A 76 -7.15 -5.77 16.98
N GLY A 77 -8.36 -6.27 17.24
CA GLY A 77 -9.44 -5.50 17.86
C GLY A 77 -10.10 -4.48 16.95
N ARG A 78 -9.92 -4.58 15.62
CA ARG A 78 -10.59 -3.67 14.67
C ARG A 78 -11.98 -4.17 14.32
N ALA A 79 -12.90 -3.23 14.12
CA ALA A 79 -14.16 -3.50 13.45
C ALA A 79 -13.86 -3.82 11.97
N ALA A 80 -13.51 -5.09 11.70
CA ALA A 80 -13.40 -5.56 10.33
C ALA A 80 -14.80 -5.57 9.73
N SER A 81 -15.08 -4.65 8.81
CA SER A 81 -16.29 -4.72 8.01
C SER A 81 -16.06 -5.76 6.90
N ASP A 82 -16.87 -6.82 6.88
CA ASP A 82 -16.81 -7.81 5.79
C ASP A 82 -17.22 -7.22 4.43
N SER A 83 -17.74 -5.98 4.39
CA SER A 83 -18.07 -5.26 3.15
C SER A 83 -17.04 -4.22 2.71
N ALA A 84 -16.05 -3.87 3.55
CA ALA A 84 -15.04 -2.90 3.17
C ALA A 84 -14.05 -3.51 2.16
N PRO A 85 -13.78 -2.86 1.02
CA PRO A 85 -12.82 -3.38 0.06
C PRO A 85 -11.42 -3.37 0.66
N VAL A 86 -10.73 -4.51 0.56
CA VAL A 86 -9.32 -4.63 0.96
C VAL A 86 -8.46 -4.30 -0.26
N HIS A 87 -7.53 -3.37 -0.08
CA HIS A 87 -6.63 -2.92 -1.15
C HIS A 87 -5.20 -3.40 -0.94
N TYR A 88 -4.49 -3.61 -2.05
CA TYR A 88 -3.06 -3.88 -2.05
C TYR A 88 -2.34 -3.05 -3.12
N ILE A 89 -1.04 -2.87 -2.96
CA ILE A 89 -0.21 -2.13 -3.92
C ILE A 89 -0.15 -2.89 -5.25
N CYS A 90 -0.49 -2.21 -6.34
CA CYS A 90 -0.32 -2.70 -7.69
C CYS A 90 1.16 -2.66 -8.07
N TRP A 91 1.78 -3.84 -8.19
CA TRP A 91 3.16 -3.94 -8.64
C TRP A 91 3.28 -4.91 -9.81
N LYS A 92 3.95 -4.46 -10.88
CA LYS A 92 4.02 -5.18 -12.16
C LYS A 92 4.80 -6.51 -12.06
N TYR A 93 5.82 -6.56 -11.20
CA TYR A 93 6.75 -7.67 -11.13
C TYR A 93 6.51 -8.50 -9.87
N LYS A 94 6.91 -9.77 -9.89
CA LYS A 94 6.93 -10.59 -8.67
C LYS A 94 7.80 -9.93 -7.59
N ILE A 95 7.32 -9.96 -6.35
CA ILE A 95 8.04 -9.49 -5.18
C ILE A 95 8.62 -10.72 -4.48
N ASP A 96 9.91 -10.96 -4.62
CA ASP A 96 10.59 -12.20 -4.22
C ASP A 96 11.01 -12.24 -2.75
N SER A 97 11.03 -11.10 -2.07
CA SER A 97 11.53 -10.97 -0.70
C SER A 97 10.73 -9.94 0.10
N LEU A 98 10.69 -10.15 1.42
CA LEU A 98 10.08 -9.20 2.35
C LEU A 98 10.79 -7.84 2.33
N GLU A 99 12.12 -7.83 2.19
CA GLU A 99 12.89 -6.59 2.07
C GLU A 99 12.46 -5.76 0.86
N ARG A 100 12.35 -6.40 -0.32
CA ARG A 100 11.85 -5.74 -1.51
C ARG A 100 10.40 -5.28 -1.35
N ALA A 101 9.56 -6.07 -0.69
CA ALA A 101 8.18 -5.69 -0.40
C ALA A 101 8.12 -4.41 0.46
N ARG A 102 8.96 -4.31 1.50
CA ARG A 102 9.06 -3.12 2.36
C ARG A 102 9.55 -1.89 1.59
N GLU A 103 10.53 -2.03 0.70
CA GLU A 103 10.99 -0.91 -0.13
C GLU A 103 9.92 -0.43 -1.12
N ILE A 104 9.12 -1.34 -1.69
CA ILE A 104 7.96 -0.99 -2.52
C ILE A 104 6.91 -0.25 -1.69
N ALA A 105 6.59 -0.74 -0.49
CA ALA A 105 5.63 -0.09 0.41
C ALA A 105 6.06 1.33 0.80
N LYS A 106 7.34 1.50 1.15
CA LYS A 106 7.96 2.80 1.39
C LYS A 106 7.82 3.71 0.17
N THR A 107 8.23 3.22 -1.00
CA THR A 107 8.22 4.00 -2.24
C THR A 107 6.81 4.46 -2.61
N TRP A 108 5.84 3.56 -2.53
CA TRP A 108 4.45 3.88 -2.77
C TRP A 108 3.93 4.92 -1.78
N SER A 109 4.22 4.77 -0.48
CA SER A 109 3.81 5.72 0.57
C SER A 109 4.31 7.14 0.32
N GLU A 110 5.59 7.30 -0.01
CA GLU A 110 6.20 8.61 -0.27
C GLU A 110 5.60 9.28 -1.53
N ILE A 111 5.36 8.49 -2.58
CA ILE A 111 4.70 9.00 -3.79
C ILE A 111 3.25 9.39 -3.50
N THR A 112 2.53 8.59 -2.71
CA THR A 112 1.15 8.87 -2.29
C THR A 112 1.06 10.16 -1.48
N ALA A 113 1.92 10.36 -0.47
CA ALA A 113 1.95 11.59 0.31
C ALA A 113 2.24 12.81 -0.57
N TYR A 114 3.22 12.70 -1.46
CA TYR A 114 3.52 13.78 -2.40
C TYR A 114 2.31 14.08 -3.30
N TYR A 115 1.67 13.05 -3.85
CA TYR A 115 0.49 13.18 -4.71
C TYR A 115 -0.68 13.86 -4.00
N ILE A 116 -0.96 13.48 -2.75
CA ILE A 116 -2.03 14.07 -1.94
C ILE A 116 -1.81 15.58 -1.80
N ARG A 117 -0.59 15.98 -1.40
CA ARG A 117 -0.26 17.39 -1.18
C ARG A 117 -0.16 18.19 -2.48
N ASN A 118 0.47 17.66 -3.52
CA ASN A 118 0.90 18.45 -4.69
C ASN A 118 0.22 18.06 -6.01
N GLY A 119 -0.45 16.91 -6.07
CA GLY A 119 -1.00 16.34 -7.30
C GLY A 119 0.06 15.78 -8.25
N GLY A 120 -0.32 15.60 -9.51
CA GLY A 120 0.48 14.95 -10.54
C GLY A 120 0.20 13.46 -10.67
N SER A 121 1.08 12.73 -11.34
CA SER A 121 0.99 11.27 -11.49
C SER A 121 2.15 10.57 -10.83
N PHE A 122 1.95 9.32 -10.38
CA PHE A 122 3.02 8.50 -9.79
C PHE A 122 4.26 8.43 -10.68
N LYS A 123 4.06 8.25 -12.00
CA LYS A 123 5.12 8.26 -13.02
C LYS A 123 5.94 9.55 -13.01
N SER A 124 5.30 10.71 -12.80
CA SER A 124 5.97 12.01 -12.75
C SER A 124 6.63 12.32 -11.39
N ILE A 125 6.13 11.71 -10.31
CA ILE A 125 6.55 11.98 -8.94
C ILE A 125 7.77 11.13 -8.56
N GLN A 126 7.75 9.84 -8.91
CA GLN A 126 8.83 8.90 -8.59
C GLN A 126 10.24 9.44 -8.94
N PRO A 127 10.52 9.94 -10.17
CA PRO A 127 11.86 10.46 -10.49
C PRO A 127 12.23 11.71 -9.67
N LYS A 128 11.25 12.52 -9.21
CA LYS A 128 11.50 13.68 -8.35
C LYS A 128 11.96 13.23 -6.96
N LEU A 129 11.27 12.24 -6.38
CA LEU A 129 11.59 11.73 -5.05
C LEU A 129 12.92 10.95 -5.04
N LYS A 130 13.22 10.22 -6.13
CA LYS A 130 14.54 9.60 -6.34
C LYS A 130 15.68 10.61 -6.30
N ARG A 131 15.57 11.70 -7.07
CA ARG A 131 16.61 12.76 -7.11
C ARG A 131 16.83 13.41 -5.75
N LYS A 132 15.81 13.43 -4.89
CA LYS A 132 15.89 13.93 -3.51
C LYS A 132 16.44 12.90 -2.50
N GLY A 133 16.72 11.66 -2.94
CA GLY A 133 17.17 10.59 -2.05
C GLY A 133 16.11 10.05 -1.08
N ILE A 134 14.83 10.39 -1.29
CA ILE A 134 13.72 9.97 -0.40
C ILE A 134 13.39 8.49 -0.62
N ILE A 135 13.37 8.05 -1.87
CA ILE A 135 13.09 6.68 -2.31
C ILE A 135 14.24 6.14 -3.17
N ARG A 136 14.41 4.81 -3.22
CA ARG A 136 15.44 4.17 -4.05
C ARG A 136 14.88 3.58 -5.35
N LEU A 137 13.69 2.95 -5.30
CA LEU A 137 13.04 2.25 -6.41
C LEU A 137 12.51 3.14 -7.50
#